data_AF-A0A2A6XDQ2-F1
#
_entry.id   AF-A0A2A6XDQ2-F1
#
_cell.length_a   1.000
_cell.length_b   1.000
_cell.length_c   1.000
_cell.angle_alpha   90.00
_cell.angle_beta   90.00
_cell.angle_gamma   90.00
#
_symmetry.space_group_name_H-M   'P 1'
#
loop_
_entity.id
_entity.type
_entity.pdbx_description
1 polymer ?
#
loop_
_entity_poly.entity_id
_entity_poly.type
_entity_poly.pdbx_seq_one_letter_code
_entity_poly.pdbx_strand_id
1 'polypeptide(L)'
;MKKHILSLALGSLLVSALSAEDDGFYMSAGYQIGEAAQMVSNTKGIQQLSDNYENLSKLLTRYSTLNNFIQLASDPSAINAARENLGASAKNLIGDTKNSPAYQAVLLAINAAVGFWNVLGYATQCGGNGNEKSTSSTTIFNNEPGYRSTSITCSLNGYQPGYYSPMSIDNMKKINEAYQILQTALKKGLPALKNNNGTISVNYSYTCSGEGNNNCSKEATGVEQRGGTKTITQTIDGKQVTTTISSKVVDSGATGNTTGVSYTEITNALSSVPDSAQALLAQASTLINTINDACPWFRVTNKSNGPQMNPTSGGLCTFKQEISAIQKMITDAQELVNQTSIINSNEQTAQAGGSGGKPFNPFTDASFAQGMLANASAQAKMLDLSHQVGQTINPENLSGSFKNFVTGFLATCHNPSTAGTGGTQGSDPGTVTTQTFASGCAYVEQTITNLNNSIAHFGTQEQQIQQAENIADTLVHFKSRYSELGNTYNSITTALSKVPNAQSLQNVVSKKNNPYSPQGIETNYYLNQNSYNQIQTINQELGRNPFRKLGIVSSQTNNGAMNGIGIQVGYKQFFGQKRRWGARYYGFFDYNH
;
A
#
# COMPACT_ATOMS: atom_id res chain seq x y z
N MET A 1 23.66 -18.64 -107.15
CA MET A 1 24.84 -17.81 -106.81
C MET A 1 24.86 -17.56 -105.29
N LYS A 2 25.86 -16.84 -104.76
CA LYS A 2 26.05 -16.44 -103.33
C LYS A 2 24.78 -15.72 -102.78
N LYS A 3 24.47 -15.61 -101.47
CA LYS A 3 25.26 -15.57 -100.21
C LYS A 3 24.38 -15.89 -98.95
N HIS A 4 24.97 -15.99 -97.74
CA HIS A 4 24.28 -16.17 -96.42
C HIS A 4 23.63 -14.87 -95.87
N ILE A 5 22.72 -14.88 -94.87
CA ILE A 5 22.92 -14.76 -93.37
C ILE A 5 21.50 -14.64 -92.73
N LEU A 6 21.14 -14.96 -91.47
CA LEU A 6 21.56 -15.93 -90.41
C LEU A 6 20.43 -15.96 -89.32
N SER A 7 20.70 -16.15 -88.01
CA SER A 7 19.71 -16.23 -86.89
C SER A 7 20.37 -15.99 -85.52
N LEU A 8 19.60 -15.63 -84.48
CA LEU A 8 19.81 -16.09 -83.08
C LEU A 8 18.52 -15.93 -82.22
N ALA A 9 18.59 -16.14 -80.89
CA ALA A 9 17.44 -16.40 -80.01
C ALA A 9 17.59 -15.82 -78.57
N LEU A 10 16.54 -15.96 -77.74
CA LEU A 10 16.56 -15.71 -76.28
C LEU A 10 17.54 -16.67 -75.57
N GLY A 11 18.25 -16.18 -74.55
CA GLY A 11 19.18 -16.98 -73.74
C GLY A 11 19.43 -16.40 -72.35
N SER A 12 19.26 -17.24 -71.33
CA SER A 12 19.37 -16.92 -69.90
C SER A 12 20.78 -16.52 -69.44
N LEU A 13 20.85 -15.62 -68.45
CA LEU A 13 22.00 -15.55 -67.52
C LEU A 13 21.48 -15.51 -66.07
N LEU A 14 21.19 -16.70 -65.53
CA LEU A 14 20.85 -16.89 -64.12
C LEU A 14 22.12 -16.87 -63.26
N VAL A 15 22.21 -15.98 -62.27
CA VAL A 15 23.14 -16.11 -61.14
C VAL A 15 22.42 -15.77 -59.84
N SER A 16 22.25 -16.78 -58.99
CA SER A 16 21.84 -16.72 -57.58
C SER A 16 20.64 -15.82 -57.23
N ALA A 17 19.43 -16.31 -57.51
CA ALA A 17 18.27 -15.99 -56.67
C ALA A 17 18.35 -16.79 -55.34
N LEU A 18 19.30 -16.44 -54.47
CA LEU A 18 19.43 -17.01 -53.13
C LEU A 18 19.59 -15.91 -52.07
N SER A 19 18.72 -15.92 -51.07
CA SER A 19 18.85 -15.19 -49.80
C SER A 19 19.08 -13.67 -49.90
N ALA A 20 18.11 -12.95 -50.46
CA ALA A 20 17.88 -11.54 -50.16
C ALA A 20 16.65 -11.41 -49.25
N GLU A 21 16.82 -10.84 -48.05
CA GLU A 21 15.73 -10.48 -47.14
C GLU A 21 15.13 -9.15 -47.65
N ASP A 22 13.95 -9.16 -48.26
CA ASP A 22 13.40 -7.95 -48.90
C ASP A 22 12.66 -7.01 -47.94
N ASP A 23 12.42 -7.45 -46.69
CA ASP A 23 11.82 -6.65 -45.63
C ASP A 23 12.78 -5.57 -45.11
N GLY A 24 12.56 -4.34 -45.58
CA GLY A 24 13.28 -3.17 -45.12
C GLY A 24 12.74 -1.86 -45.69
N PHE A 25 12.71 -0.80 -44.89
CA PHE A 25 12.28 0.53 -45.34
C PHE A 25 13.41 1.26 -46.07
N TYR A 26 13.07 1.97 -47.15
CA TYR A 26 14.03 2.68 -48.00
C TYR A 26 13.80 4.20 -47.91
N MET A 27 14.83 4.93 -47.50
CA MET A 27 14.88 6.40 -47.59
C MET A 27 16.01 6.82 -48.52
N SER A 28 15.93 8.01 -49.11
CA SER A 28 17.06 8.60 -49.85
C SER A 28 17.19 10.08 -49.57
N ALA A 29 18.41 10.52 -49.25
CA ALA A 29 18.78 11.92 -49.25
C ALA A 29 19.33 12.28 -50.63
N GLY A 30 18.76 13.31 -51.27
CA GLY A 30 19.31 13.92 -52.47
C GLY A 30 20.07 15.19 -52.12
N TYR A 31 21.22 15.40 -52.75
CA TYR A 31 21.94 16.67 -52.72
C TYR A 31 22.21 17.13 -54.15
N GLN A 32 21.77 18.34 -54.46
CA GLN A 32 21.94 19.01 -55.74
C GLN A 32 22.67 20.32 -55.47
N ILE A 33 23.75 20.59 -56.20
CA ILE A 33 24.59 21.76 -55.96
C ILE A 33 24.03 22.96 -56.74
N GLY A 34 23.19 23.73 -56.05
CA GLY A 34 22.55 24.98 -56.45
C GLY A 34 21.85 25.58 -55.22
N GLU A 35 21.52 26.87 -55.20
CA GLU A 35 21.06 27.56 -53.98
C GLU A 35 19.66 27.11 -53.50
N ALA A 36 19.62 26.06 -52.68
CA ALA A 36 18.45 25.65 -51.91
C ALA A 36 18.86 25.07 -50.55
N ALA A 37 18.10 25.38 -49.50
CA ALA A 37 18.31 24.80 -48.17
C ALA A 37 17.88 23.31 -48.15
N GLN A 38 18.62 22.47 -47.41
CA GLN A 38 18.35 21.04 -47.34
C GLN A 38 16.98 20.73 -46.70
N MET A 39 16.11 20.04 -47.44
CA MET A 39 14.90 19.43 -46.88
C MET A 39 15.17 18.01 -46.35
N VAL A 40 14.74 17.73 -45.12
CA VAL A 40 14.61 16.36 -44.60
C VAL A 40 13.14 15.96 -44.64
N SER A 41 12.76 15.20 -45.67
CA SER A 41 11.37 14.77 -45.93
C SER A 41 10.99 13.47 -45.22
N ASN A 42 10.98 13.46 -43.88
CA ASN A 42 10.22 12.45 -43.15
C ASN A 42 8.72 12.79 -43.24
N THR A 43 8.00 12.08 -44.11
CA THR A 43 6.59 12.35 -44.49
C THR A 43 5.57 12.00 -43.40
N LYS A 44 5.95 12.08 -42.12
CA LYS A 44 5.29 11.46 -40.95
C LYS A 44 5.23 9.93 -40.98
N GLY A 45 5.67 9.28 -42.06
CA GLY A 45 5.55 7.83 -42.26
C GLY A 45 6.21 6.98 -41.17
N ILE A 46 7.40 7.35 -40.68
CA ILE A 46 8.08 6.61 -39.60
C ILE A 46 7.34 6.76 -38.27
N GLN A 47 6.84 7.96 -37.95
CA GLN A 47 6.01 8.18 -36.76
C GLN A 47 4.70 7.37 -36.84
N GLN A 48 3.99 7.45 -37.97
CA GLN A 48 2.74 6.71 -38.18
C GLN A 48 2.95 5.19 -38.14
N LEU A 49 4.06 4.69 -38.68
CA LEU A 49 4.43 3.28 -38.59
C LEU A 49 4.72 2.86 -37.14
N SER A 50 5.49 3.68 -36.40
CA SER A 50 5.76 3.44 -34.98
C SER A 50 4.47 3.44 -34.15
N ASP A 51 3.55 4.37 -34.40
CA ASP A 51 2.29 4.48 -33.65
C ASP A 51 1.32 3.34 -34.01
N ASN A 52 1.32 2.86 -35.27
CA ASN A 52 0.61 1.66 -35.68
C ASN A 52 1.15 0.41 -34.96
N TYR A 53 2.47 0.24 -34.88
CA TYR A 53 3.11 -0.87 -34.14
C TYR A 53 2.89 -0.77 -32.63
N GLU A 54 2.91 0.44 -32.05
CA GLU A 54 2.66 0.66 -30.62
C GLU A 54 1.19 0.36 -30.25
N ASN A 55 0.24 0.73 -31.11
CA ASN A 55 -1.17 0.38 -30.97
C ASN A 55 -1.41 -1.13 -31.13
N LEU A 56 -0.83 -1.75 -32.17
CA LEU A 56 -0.91 -3.19 -32.41
C LEU A 56 -0.30 -3.99 -31.24
N SER A 57 0.84 -3.55 -30.70
CA SER A 57 1.44 -4.11 -29.47
C SER A 57 0.48 -4.04 -28.29
N LYS A 58 -0.10 -2.87 -27.99
CA LYS A 58 -1.08 -2.71 -26.88
C LYS A 58 -2.31 -3.60 -27.04
N LEU A 59 -2.86 -3.70 -28.26
CA LEU A 59 -4.00 -4.56 -28.58
C LEU A 59 -3.66 -6.05 -28.41
N LEU A 60 -2.51 -6.49 -28.92
CA LEU A 60 -2.03 -7.87 -28.79
C LEU A 60 -1.78 -8.26 -27.33
N THR A 61 -1.19 -7.37 -26.52
CA THR A 61 -1.02 -7.60 -25.08
C THR A 61 -2.39 -7.77 -24.40
N ARG A 62 -3.35 -6.87 -24.65
CA ARG A 62 -4.72 -6.99 -24.10
C ARG A 62 -5.39 -8.31 -24.50
N TYR A 63 -5.29 -8.69 -25.77
CA TYR A 63 -5.82 -9.96 -26.29
C TYR A 63 -5.15 -11.18 -25.65
N SER A 64 -3.82 -11.16 -25.47
CA SER A 64 -3.09 -12.24 -24.79
C SER A 64 -3.58 -12.40 -23.34
N THR A 65 -3.72 -11.29 -22.61
CA THR A 65 -4.21 -11.28 -21.21
C THR A 65 -5.66 -11.77 -21.12
N LEU A 66 -6.56 -11.25 -21.95
CA LEU A 66 -7.97 -11.68 -21.99
C LEU A 66 -8.10 -13.17 -22.35
N ASN A 67 -7.36 -13.65 -23.36
CA ASN A 67 -7.41 -15.05 -23.78
C ASN A 67 -6.90 -15.99 -22.68
N ASN A 68 -5.80 -15.62 -22.01
CA ASN A 68 -5.26 -16.36 -20.88
C ASN A 68 -6.25 -16.42 -19.71
N PHE A 69 -6.84 -15.31 -19.29
CA PHE A 69 -7.81 -15.34 -18.19
C PHE A 69 -9.12 -16.06 -18.56
N ILE A 70 -9.58 -15.99 -19.81
CA ILE A 70 -10.73 -16.79 -20.27
C ILE A 70 -10.41 -18.28 -20.24
N GLN A 71 -9.19 -18.70 -20.61
CA GLN A 71 -8.76 -20.10 -20.50
C GLN A 71 -8.70 -20.56 -19.03
N LEU A 72 -8.06 -19.79 -18.15
CA LEU A 72 -8.00 -20.09 -16.71
C LEU A 72 -9.40 -20.11 -16.06
N ALA A 73 -10.27 -19.17 -16.41
CA ALA A 73 -11.67 -19.13 -15.97
C ALA A 73 -12.56 -20.20 -16.62
N SER A 74 -12.03 -21.01 -17.54
CA SER A 74 -12.73 -22.17 -18.13
C SER A 74 -12.19 -23.50 -17.61
N ASP A 75 -11.14 -23.50 -16.80
CA ASP A 75 -10.47 -24.69 -16.27
C ASP A 75 -10.70 -24.82 -14.75
N PRO A 76 -11.53 -25.77 -14.29
CA PRO A 76 -11.73 -26.03 -12.86
C PRO A 76 -10.45 -26.32 -12.08
N SER A 77 -9.41 -26.89 -12.70
CA SER A 77 -8.15 -27.15 -12.00
C SER A 77 -7.40 -25.85 -11.68
N ALA A 78 -7.34 -24.92 -12.65
CA ALA A 78 -6.78 -23.58 -12.45
C ALA A 78 -7.60 -22.75 -11.44
N ILE A 79 -8.93 -22.82 -11.53
CA ILE A 79 -9.84 -22.16 -10.57
C ILE A 79 -9.62 -22.70 -9.16
N ASN A 80 -9.56 -24.02 -8.97
CA ASN A 80 -9.36 -24.61 -7.64
C ASN A 80 -7.97 -24.33 -7.07
N ALA A 81 -6.91 -24.34 -7.88
CA ALA A 81 -5.58 -23.91 -7.45
C ALA A 81 -5.56 -22.43 -7.02
N ALA A 82 -6.26 -21.55 -7.73
CA ALA A 82 -6.41 -20.15 -7.34
C ALA A 82 -7.21 -20.00 -6.02
N ARG A 83 -8.27 -20.80 -5.83
CA ARG A 83 -9.06 -20.84 -4.58
C ARG A 83 -8.26 -21.35 -3.38
N GLU A 84 -7.46 -22.39 -3.57
CA GLU A 84 -6.58 -22.96 -2.54
C GLU A 84 -5.51 -21.94 -2.11
N ASN A 85 -4.81 -21.33 -3.08
CA ASN A 85 -3.85 -20.26 -2.82
C ASN A 85 -4.51 -19.08 -2.09
N LEU A 86 -5.71 -18.67 -2.49
CA LEU A 86 -6.45 -17.58 -1.86
C LEU A 86 -6.88 -17.93 -0.41
N GLY A 87 -7.17 -19.20 -0.12
CA GLY A 87 -7.39 -19.69 1.24
C GLY A 87 -6.11 -19.70 2.09
N ALA A 88 -4.97 -20.04 1.49
CA ALA A 88 -3.67 -20.00 2.16
C ALA A 88 -3.22 -18.56 2.45
N SER A 89 -3.38 -17.63 1.51
CA SER A 89 -3.08 -16.20 1.73
C SER A 89 -4.01 -15.57 2.77
N ALA A 90 -5.29 -15.95 2.80
CA ALA A 90 -6.22 -15.55 3.86
C ALA A 90 -5.70 -15.99 5.24
N LYS A 91 -5.34 -17.27 5.38
CA LYS A 91 -4.78 -17.81 6.62
C LYS A 91 -3.53 -17.03 7.06
N ASN A 92 -2.65 -16.67 6.12
CA ASN A 92 -1.45 -15.89 6.43
C ASN A 92 -1.77 -14.44 6.83
N LEU A 93 -2.79 -13.79 6.26
CA LEU A 93 -3.20 -12.42 6.64
C LEU A 93 -3.90 -12.36 8.00
N ILE A 94 -4.92 -13.19 8.22
CA ILE A 94 -5.77 -13.08 9.42
C ILE A 94 -5.48 -14.12 10.52
N GLY A 95 -4.71 -15.16 10.21
CA GLY A 95 -4.39 -16.26 11.13
C GLY A 95 -3.00 -16.22 11.75
N ASP A 96 -2.02 -15.63 11.08
CA ASP A 96 -0.64 -15.46 11.57
C ASP A 96 -0.43 -14.07 12.21
N THR A 97 0.72 -13.89 12.88
CA THR A 97 1.12 -12.61 13.50
C THR A 97 2.41 -12.05 12.91
N LYS A 98 3.56 -12.71 13.15
CA LYS A 98 4.88 -12.23 12.69
C LYS A 98 4.97 -12.04 11.17
N ASN A 99 4.37 -12.96 10.41
CA ASN A 99 4.45 -12.99 8.94
C ASN A 99 3.30 -12.24 8.25
N SER A 100 2.35 -11.67 9.00
CA SER A 100 1.17 -11.00 8.46
C SER A 100 1.41 -9.49 8.33
N PRO A 101 1.40 -8.91 7.12
CA PRO A 101 1.37 -7.45 6.94
C PRO A 101 0.24 -6.78 7.71
N ALA A 102 -0.93 -7.41 7.72
CA ALA A 102 -2.12 -6.90 8.39
C ALA A 102 -1.95 -6.84 9.92
N TYR A 103 -1.33 -7.85 10.52
CA TYR A 103 -1.00 -7.82 11.95
C TYR A 103 0.08 -6.76 12.27
N GLN A 104 1.14 -6.66 11.45
CA GLN A 104 2.18 -5.66 11.68
C GLN A 104 1.66 -4.22 11.53
N ALA A 105 0.73 -3.97 10.61
CA ALA A 105 0.08 -2.67 10.43
C ALA A 105 -0.81 -2.30 11.63
N VAL A 106 -1.67 -3.21 12.10
CA VAL A 106 -2.49 -3.01 13.31
C VAL A 106 -1.61 -2.73 14.54
N LEU A 107 -0.55 -3.52 14.71
CA LEU A 107 0.42 -3.34 15.80
C LEU A 107 1.15 -1.99 15.69
N LEU A 108 1.54 -1.56 14.49
CA LEU A 108 2.21 -0.29 14.25
C LEU A 108 1.33 0.93 14.57
N ALA A 109 0.04 0.90 14.19
CA ALA A 109 -0.91 1.95 14.51
C ALA A 109 -1.10 2.12 16.03
N ILE A 110 -1.23 0.99 16.76
CA ILE A 110 -1.34 0.98 18.23
C ILE A 110 -0.04 1.46 18.88
N ASN A 111 1.11 0.95 18.43
CA ASN A 111 2.43 1.34 18.93
C ASN A 111 2.74 2.83 18.72
N ALA A 112 2.29 3.42 17.61
CA ALA A 112 2.47 4.85 17.34
C ALA A 112 1.63 5.72 18.31
N ALA A 113 0.38 5.35 18.60
CA ALA A 113 -0.46 6.07 19.56
C ALA A 113 0.08 5.98 21.00
N VAL A 114 0.46 4.77 21.45
CA VAL A 114 1.07 4.54 22.77
C VAL A 114 2.41 5.28 22.88
N GLY A 115 3.24 5.21 21.84
CA GLY A 115 4.53 5.89 21.79
C GLY A 115 4.42 7.41 21.82
N PHE A 116 3.41 7.99 21.16
CA PHE A 116 3.16 9.44 21.19
C PHE A 116 2.89 9.93 22.63
N TRP A 117 2.10 9.18 23.41
CA TRP A 117 1.89 9.50 24.83
C TRP A 117 3.15 9.30 25.68
N ASN A 118 3.94 8.24 25.43
CA ASN A 118 5.23 8.04 26.12
C ASN A 118 6.24 9.18 25.87
N VAL A 119 6.22 9.79 24.67
CA VAL A 119 7.05 10.95 24.35
C VAL A 119 6.58 12.22 25.07
N LEU A 120 5.27 12.50 25.13
CA LEU A 120 4.74 13.82 25.52
C LEU A 120 4.04 13.91 26.88
N GLY A 121 3.60 12.78 27.47
CA GLY A 121 2.82 12.75 28.71
C GLY A 121 3.49 13.48 29.87
N TYR A 122 4.79 13.25 30.09
CA TYR A 122 5.58 13.91 31.15
C TYR A 122 5.60 15.45 31.10
N ALA A 123 5.42 16.02 29.90
CA ALA A 123 5.51 17.45 29.63
C ALA A 123 4.14 18.12 29.57
N THR A 124 3.07 17.31 29.62
CA THR A 124 1.68 17.72 29.50
C THR A 124 1.18 18.20 30.86
N GLN A 125 0.58 19.39 30.90
CA GLN A 125 0.00 19.92 32.13
C GLN A 125 -1.39 19.34 32.36
N CYS A 126 -1.68 18.93 33.59
CA CYS A 126 -2.99 18.46 34.02
C CYS A 126 -3.27 18.89 35.47
N GLY A 127 -4.54 19.00 35.82
CA GLY A 127 -4.98 19.51 37.13
C GLY A 127 -6.48 19.77 37.16
N GLY A 128 -6.96 20.34 38.27
CA GLY A 128 -8.39 20.62 38.46
C GLY A 128 -9.11 19.62 39.35
N ASN A 129 -10.42 19.82 39.45
CA ASN A 129 -11.40 19.01 40.16
C ASN A 129 -12.46 18.58 39.13
N GLY A 130 -12.33 17.38 38.57
CA GLY A 130 -12.99 17.00 37.32
C GLY A 130 -12.55 17.94 36.18
N ASN A 131 -13.47 18.76 35.68
CA ASN A 131 -13.22 19.80 34.67
C ASN A 131 -13.11 21.22 35.26
N GLU A 132 -13.21 21.38 36.57
CA GLU A 132 -13.16 22.70 37.24
C GLU A 132 -11.76 23.07 37.74
N LYS A 133 -11.51 24.37 37.91
CA LYS A 133 -10.32 24.90 38.59
C LYS A 133 -10.20 24.36 40.03
N SER A 134 -8.97 24.09 40.44
CA SER A 134 -8.60 23.67 41.80
C SER A 134 -7.70 24.69 42.51
N THR A 135 -7.69 24.64 43.85
CA THR A 135 -6.88 25.52 44.71
C THR A 135 -5.58 24.85 45.17
N SER A 136 -5.66 23.61 45.65
CA SER A 136 -4.53 22.87 46.23
C SER A 136 -4.59 21.35 45.95
N SER A 137 -5.32 20.93 44.91
CA SER A 137 -5.54 19.54 44.54
C SER A 137 -4.33 18.94 43.82
N THR A 138 -3.92 17.73 44.21
CA THR A 138 -2.90 16.93 43.53
C THR A 138 -3.44 15.53 43.27
N THR A 139 -3.51 15.13 41.99
CA THR A 139 -3.99 13.81 41.58
C THR A 139 -2.93 13.10 40.76
N ILE A 140 -2.55 11.89 41.15
CA ILE A 140 -1.40 11.15 40.59
C ILE A 140 -1.91 9.86 39.94
N PHE A 141 -1.58 9.63 38.68
CA PHE A 141 -1.92 8.42 37.92
C PHE A 141 -0.70 7.50 37.86
N ASN A 142 -0.85 6.23 38.24
CA ASN A 142 0.25 5.27 38.32
C ASN A 142 0.40 4.42 37.06
N ASN A 143 1.62 3.91 36.82
CA ASN A 143 2.03 3.24 35.59
C ASN A 143 1.89 4.16 34.35
N GLU A 144 2.32 5.41 34.48
CA GLU A 144 2.26 6.47 33.46
C GLU A 144 3.67 7.08 33.24
N PRO A 145 4.02 7.55 32.02
CA PRO A 145 5.38 7.92 31.64
C PRO A 145 5.76 9.33 32.14
N GLY A 146 5.84 9.50 33.46
CA GLY A 146 6.13 10.76 34.13
C GLY A 146 7.62 11.15 34.13
N TYR A 147 7.92 12.42 34.42
CA TYR A 147 9.29 12.92 34.44
C TYR A 147 10.09 12.25 35.56
N ARG A 148 11.06 11.40 35.20
CA ARG A 148 11.85 10.57 36.14
C ARG A 148 10.98 9.69 37.05
N SER A 149 9.77 9.33 36.60
CA SER A 149 8.71 8.74 37.41
C SER A 149 7.95 7.66 36.63
N THR A 150 7.37 6.69 37.33
CA THR A 150 6.39 5.74 36.77
C THR A 150 4.94 6.19 37.01
N SER A 151 4.75 7.46 37.35
CA SER A 151 3.44 8.09 37.58
C SER A 151 3.43 9.53 37.07
N ILE A 152 2.33 9.97 36.45
CA ILE A 152 2.09 11.37 36.06
C ILE A 152 1.33 12.10 37.18
N THR A 153 1.79 13.29 37.53
CA THR A 153 1.25 14.12 38.61
C THR A 153 0.48 15.31 38.05
N CYS A 154 -0.84 15.30 38.20
CA CYS A 154 -1.73 16.40 37.86
C CYS A 154 -1.94 17.32 39.07
N SER A 155 -1.15 18.39 39.14
CA SER A 155 -1.15 19.34 40.26
C SER A 155 -1.17 20.81 39.82
N LEU A 156 -1.54 21.11 38.56
CA LEU A 156 -1.64 22.50 38.11
C LEU A 156 -2.93 23.15 38.66
N ASN A 157 -2.76 23.82 39.80
CA ASN A 157 -3.79 24.57 40.49
C ASN A 157 -3.86 26.02 40.00
N GLY A 158 -4.97 26.71 40.27
CA GLY A 158 -5.14 28.13 39.94
C GLY A 158 -5.68 28.42 38.52
N TYR A 159 -5.67 27.45 37.62
CA TYR A 159 -6.13 27.57 36.22
C TYR A 159 -7.39 26.73 35.98
N GLN A 160 -8.23 27.15 35.03
CA GLN A 160 -9.35 26.33 34.55
C GLN A 160 -8.82 25.30 33.54
N PRO A 161 -9.18 24.00 33.66
CA PRO A 161 -8.86 23.00 32.64
C PRO A 161 -9.47 23.31 31.27
N GLY A 162 -8.79 22.93 30.19
CA GLY A 162 -9.28 23.12 28.81
C GLY A 162 -8.19 23.33 27.75
N TYR A 163 -8.62 23.76 26.56
CA TYR A 163 -7.78 24.02 25.39
C TYR A 163 -6.66 25.03 25.70
N TYR A 164 -5.40 24.68 25.41
CA TYR A 164 -4.20 25.47 25.77
C TYR A 164 -4.05 25.77 27.29
N SER A 165 -4.72 24.99 28.14
CA SER A 165 -4.74 25.05 29.61
C SER A 165 -4.34 23.66 30.18
N PRO A 166 -4.38 23.38 31.50
CA PRO A 166 -4.22 21.99 31.95
C PRO A 166 -5.31 21.08 31.36
N MET A 167 -4.95 19.83 31.08
CA MET A 167 -5.92 18.76 30.85
C MET A 167 -6.76 18.55 32.11
N SER A 168 -8.08 18.40 31.93
CA SER A 168 -8.98 18.03 33.03
C SER A 168 -8.70 16.62 33.53
N ILE A 169 -8.99 16.37 34.80
CA ILE A 169 -8.79 15.05 35.41
C ILE A 169 -9.71 14.02 34.76
N ASP A 170 -10.88 14.42 34.26
CA ASP A 170 -11.80 13.53 33.54
C ASP A 170 -11.26 13.09 32.18
N ASN A 171 -10.54 13.96 31.46
CA ASN A 171 -9.86 13.58 30.22
C ASN A 171 -8.59 12.76 30.50
N MET A 172 -7.86 13.05 31.58
CA MET A 172 -6.73 12.22 32.02
C MET A 172 -7.20 10.82 32.44
N LYS A 173 -8.35 10.67 33.11
CA LYS A 173 -8.96 9.37 33.43
C LYS A 173 -9.21 8.52 32.16
N LYS A 174 -9.75 9.12 31.08
CA LYS A 174 -9.98 8.44 29.79
C LYS A 174 -8.66 8.02 29.13
N ILE A 175 -7.68 8.93 29.08
CA ILE A 175 -6.35 8.69 28.50
C ILE A 175 -5.64 7.55 29.24
N ASN A 176 -5.63 7.59 30.58
CA ASN A 176 -5.09 6.53 31.40
C ASN A 176 -5.82 5.20 31.14
N GLU A 177 -7.16 5.12 31.21
CA GLU A 177 -7.86 3.83 31.00
C GLU A 177 -7.51 3.21 29.64
N ALA A 178 -7.55 3.99 28.56
CA ALA A 178 -7.15 3.54 27.23
C ALA A 178 -5.67 3.09 27.20
N TYR A 179 -4.76 3.89 27.75
CA TYR A 179 -3.34 3.60 27.79
C TYR A 179 -3.01 2.33 28.61
N GLN A 180 -3.63 2.13 29.78
CA GLN A 180 -3.43 0.95 30.62
C GLN A 180 -3.96 -0.32 29.94
N ILE A 181 -5.09 -0.25 29.23
CA ILE A 181 -5.60 -1.35 28.40
C ILE A 181 -4.60 -1.70 27.30
N LEU A 182 -4.13 -0.71 26.54
CA LEU A 182 -3.18 -0.88 25.44
C LEU A 182 -1.83 -1.46 25.91
N GLN A 183 -1.25 -0.91 26.99
CA GLN A 183 0.01 -1.38 27.55
C GLN A 183 -0.11 -2.83 28.07
N THR A 184 -1.25 -3.19 28.69
CA THR A 184 -1.51 -4.57 29.13
C THR A 184 -1.65 -5.53 27.94
N ALA A 185 -2.34 -5.12 26.87
CA ALA A 185 -2.48 -5.92 25.65
C ALA A 185 -1.13 -6.11 24.93
N LEU A 186 -0.34 -5.04 24.80
CA LEU A 186 1.01 -5.09 24.23
C LEU A 186 1.93 -6.02 25.02
N LYS A 187 1.87 -5.98 26.36
CA LYS A 187 2.67 -6.84 27.24
C LYS A 187 2.31 -8.32 27.16
N LYS A 188 1.03 -8.64 26.93
CA LYS A 188 0.56 -10.00 26.63
C LYS A 188 0.96 -10.45 25.23
N GLY A 189 1.08 -9.51 24.30
CA GLY A 189 1.14 -9.76 22.86
C GLY A 189 -0.27 -9.81 22.26
N LEU A 190 -0.46 -9.12 21.13
CA LEU A 190 -1.74 -9.06 20.44
C LEU A 190 -2.09 -10.41 19.79
N PRO A 191 -3.38 -10.78 19.73
CA PRO A 191 -3.83 -11.96 19.01
C PRO A 191 -3.85 -11.71 17.48
N ALA A 192 -3.84 -12.79 16.69
CA ALA A 192 -4.05 -12.71 15.24
C ALA A 192 -5.47 -12.20 14.90
N LEU A 193 -5.64 -11.51 13.77
CA LEU A 193 -6.86 -10.74 13.43
C LEU A 193 -8.17 -11.56 13.42
N LYS A 194 -8.14 -12.88 13.20
CA LYS A 194 -9.32 -13.75 13.30
C LYS A 194 -9.82 -13.98 14.74
N ASN A 195 -8.99 -13.77 15.75
CA ASN A 195 -9.25 -14.16 17.14
C ASN A 195 -10.03 -13.07 17.92
N ASN A 196 -11.22 -12.71 17.45
CA ASN A 196 -11.99 -11.56 17.97
C ASN A 196 -12.60 -11.74 19.38
N ASN A 197 -12.37 -12.88 20.04
CA ASN A 197 -12.97 -13.24 21.33
C ASN A 197 -11.96 -13.44 22.48
N GLY A 198 -10.69 -13.06 22.28
CA GLY A 198 -9.75 -12.96 23.39
C GLY A 198 -10.11 -11.84 24.38
N THR A 199 -9.59 -11.96 25.60
CA THR A 199 -9.73 -10.95 26.65
C THR A 199 -8.48 -10.82 27.53
N ILE A 200 -8.42 -9.71 28.25
CA ILE A 200 -7.43 -9.41 29.29
C ILE A 200 -8.11 -8.89 30.57
N SER A 201 -7.40 -8.99 31.68
CA SER A 201 -7.71 -8.26 32.92
C SER A 201 -6.72 -7.11 33.06
N VAL A 202 -7.22 -5.91 33.35
CA VAL A 202 -6.43 -4.68 33.45
C VAL A 202 -6.65 -4.10 34.84
N ASN A 203 -5.57 -3.68 35.50
CA ASN A 203 -5.64 -3.08 36.83
C ASN A 203 -4.77 -1.83 36.89
N TYR A 204 -5.35 -0.70 37.29
CA TYR A 204 -4.63 0.56 37.45
C TYR A 204 -5.16 1.34 38.65
N SER A 205 -4.30 2.20 39.21
CA SER A 205 -4.65 3.05 40.34
C SER A 205 -4.25 4.51 40.14
N TYR A 206 -4.98 5.39 40.81
CA TYR A 206 -4.64 6.80 40.95
C TYR A 206 -4.90 7.26 42.38
N THR A 207 -4.17 8.27 42.84
CA THR A 207 -4.32 8.83 44.18
C THR A 207 -4.71 10.30 44.13
N CYS A 208 -5.48 10.75 45.13
CA CYS A 208 -5.85 12.15 45.31
C CYS A 208 -5.41 12.63 46.70
N SER A 209 -4.69 13.75 46.72
CA SER A 209 -4.27 14.46 47.93
C SER A 209 -4.45 15.98 47.78
N GLY A 210 -4.25 16.70 48.88
CA GLY A 210 -4.45 18.15 48.96
C GLY A 210 -5.89 18.54 49.31
N GLU A 211 -6.04 19.71 49.93
CA GLU A 211 -7.34 20.21 50.40
C GLU A 211 -8.30 20.48 49.21
N GLY A 212 -9.58 20.18 49.41
CA GLY A 212 -10.60 20.36 48.38
C GLY A 212 -10.47 19.46 47.14
N ASN A 213 -9.55 18.48 47.10
CA ASN A 213 -9.44 17.55 45.98
C ASN A 213 -10.62 16.55 45.97
N ASN A 214 -11.54 16.72 45.02
CA ASN A 214 -12.73 15.88 44.90
C ASN A 214 -12.61 14.76 43.85
N ASN A 215 -11.48 14.64 43.16
CA ASN A 215 -11.32 13.70 42.04
C ASN A 215 -11.46 12.21 42.42
N CYS A 216 -11.32 11.90 43.72
CA CYS A 216 -11.51 10.60 44.35
C CYS A 216 -12.65 10.62 45.40
N SER A 217 -13.62 11.56 45.29
CA SER A 217 -14.78 11.61 46.17
C SER A 217 -15.83 10.55 45.80
N LYS A 218 -16.85 10.37 46.67
CA LYS A 218 -17.97 9.47 46.41
C LYS A 218 -18.78 9.87 45.18
N GLU A 219 -18.86 11.16 44.90
CA GLU A 219 -19.56 11.74 43.75
C GLU A 219 -18.77 11.46 42.46
N ALA A 220 -17.43 11.56 42.52
CA ALA A 220 -16.53 11.36 41.38
C ALA A 220 -16.20 9.87 41.06
N THR A 221 -16.55 8.93 41.96
CA THR A 221 -16.18 7.51 41.86
C THR A 221 -17.32 6.53 42.12
N GLY A 222 -18.40 6.96 42.78
CA GLY A 222 -19.52 6.13 43.18
C GLY A 222 -19.26 5.20 44.37
N VAL A 223 -18.14 5.35 45.10
CA VAL A 223 -17.75 4.52 46.27
C VAL A 223 -17.45 5.35 47.52
N GLU A 224 -17.68 4.77 48.70
CA GLU A 224 -17.23 5.37 49.98
C GLU A 224 -15.70 5.44 50.04
N GLN A 225 -15.14 6.57 50.48
CA GLN A 225 -13.69 6.79 50.41
C GLN A 225 -12.87 5.88 51.37
N ARG A 226 -13.43 5.54 52.54
CA ARG A 226 -12.78 4.66 53.51
C ARG A 226 -13.26 3.22 53.35
N GLY A 227 -12.68 2.49 52.38
CA GLY A 227 -12.90 1.06 52.18
C GLY A 227 -14.08 0.69 51.29
N GLY A 228 -14.71 1.66 50.61
CA GLY A 228 -15.81 1.40 49.70
C GLY A 228 -15.36 0.63 48.46
N THR A 229 -16.20 -0.29 47.99
CA THR A 229 -16.01 -1.05 46.74
C THR A 229 -17.34 -1.13 46.00
N LYS A 230 -17.30 -1.02 44.67
CA LYS A 230 -18.46 -1.13 43.79
C LYS A 230 -18.05 -1.80 42.49
N THR A 231 -18.83 -2.81 42.08
CA THR A 231 -18.73 -3.38 40.74
C THR A 231 -19.74 -2.71 39.83
N ILE A 232 -19.30 -2.31 38.64
CA ILE A 232 -20.14 -1.81 37.55
C ILE A 232 -19.89 -2.64 36.29
N THR A 233 -20.86 -2.68 35.39
CA THR A 233 -20.66 -3.16 34.02
C THR A 233 -20.55 -1.96 33.09
N GLN A 234 -19.49 -1.91 32.29
CA GLN A 234 -19.34 -0.93 31.22
C GLN A 234 -19.19 -1.61 29.86
N THR A 235 -19.43 -0.89 28.77
CA THR A 235 -19.40 -1.45 27.41
C THR A 235 -18.15 -0.99 26.68
N ILE A 236 -17.29 -1.93 26.28
CA ILE A 236 -16.10 -1.69 25.44
C ILE A 236 -16.23 -2.53 24.17
N ASP A 237 -16.14 -1.90 23.00
CA ASP A 237 -16.32 -2.54 21.68
C ASP A 237 -17.59 -3.44 21.59
N GLY A 238 -18.70 -2.93 22.12
CA GLY A 238 -19.98 -3.65 22.20
C GLY A 238 -20.05 -4.78 23.24
N LYS A 239 -18.94 -5.13 23.91
CA LYS A 239 -18.86 -6.20 24.92
C LYS A 239 -18.98 -5.65 26.34
N GLN A 240 -19.62 -6.42 27.21
CA GLN A 240 -19.73 -6.09 28.64
C GLN A 240 -18.42 -6.41 29.37
N VAL A 241 -17.88 -5.42 30.06
CA VAL A 241 -16.65 -5.47 30.86
C VAL A 241 -17.02 -5.18 32.31
N THR A 242 -16.72 -6.13 33.18
CA THR A 242 -17.00 -6.01 34.63
C THR A 242 -15.84 -5.27 35.29
N THR A 243 -16.13 -4.11 35.86
CA THR A 243 -15.16 -3.19 36.44
C THR A 243 -15.42 -3.02 37.93
N THR A 244 -14.46 -3.42 38.77
CA THR A 244 -14.52 -3.22 40.21
C THR A 244 -13.68 -2.01 40.60
N ILE A 245 -14.37 -0.97 41.08
CA ILE A 245 -13.78 0.25 41.64
C ILE A 245 -13.68 0.07 43.15
N SER A 246 -12.52 0.32 43.72
CA SER A 246 -12.26 0.25 45.17
C SER A 246 -11.53 1.49 45.65
N SER A 247 -11.82 1.94 46.87
CA SER A 247 -11.31 3.19 47.44
C SER A 247 -10.80 3.01 48.86
N LYS A 248 -9.67 3.63 49.16
CA LYS A 248 -8.93 3.50 50.43
C LYS A 248 -8.28 4.83 50.79
N VAL A 249 -8.58 5.37 51.97
CA VAL A 249 -7.80 6.47 52.55
C VAL A 249 -6.55 5.90 53.24
N VAL A 250 -5.40 6.54 53.00
CA VAL A 250 -4.16 6.37 53.75
C VAL A 250 -3.90 7.68 54.47
N ASP A 251 -3.90 7.66 55.80
CA ASP A 251 -3.65 8.85 56.61
C ASP A 251 -2.14 9.18 56.66
N SER A 252 -1.79 10.46 56.89
CA SER A 252 -0.40 10.95 56.84
C SER A 252 0.57 10.23 57.78
N GLY A 253 0.10 9.84 58.97
CA GLY A 253 0.86 9.09 59.97
C GLY A 253 0.77 7.56 59.84
N ALA A 254 0.17 7.02 58.77
CA ALA A 254 0.03 5.58 58.59
C ALA A 254 1.38 4.89 58.32
N THR A 255 1.61 3.73 58.94
CA THR A 255 2.84 2.95 58.78
C THR A 255 3.12 2.64 57.30
N GLY A 256 4.26 3.10 56.79
CA GLY A 256 4.68 2.95 55.40
C GLY A 256 4.30 4.12 54.46
N ASN A 257 3.52 5.11 54.93
CA ASN A 257 3.27 6.32 54.15
C ASN A 257 4.49 7.26 54.19
N THR A 258 5.29 7.26 53.13
CA THR A 258 6.47 8.13 52.99
C THR A 258 6.16 9.51 52.40
N THR A 259 4.91 9.81 52.06
CA THR A 259 4.52 11.09 51.41
C THR A 259 4.36 12.25 52.39
N GLY A 260 4.20 11.96 53.69
CA GLY A 260 3.92 12.96 54.73
C GLY A 260 2.50 13.56 54.71
N VAL A 261 1.64 13.16 53.75
CA VAL A 261 0.27 13.67 53.60
C VAL A 261 -0.76 12.54 53.57
N SER A 262 -2.00 12.84 53.96
CA SER A 262 -3.11 11.91 53.76
C SER A 262 -3.54 11.91 52.29
N TYR A 263 -3.92 10.75 51.75
CA TYR A 263 -4.40 10.61 50.38
C TYR A 263 -5.50 9.54 50.27
N THR A 264 -6.34 9.66 49.23
CA THR A 264 -7.29 8.61 48.83
C THR A 264 -6.72 7.88 47.61
N GLU A 265 -6.65 6.57 47.67
CA GLU A 265 -6.21 5.66 46.60
C GLU A 265 -7.44 5.00 45.96
N ILE A 266 -7.60 5.17 44.65
CA ILE A 266 -8.63 4.49 43.85
C ILE A 266 -7.95 3.42 43.01
N THR A 267 -8.44 2.18 43.08
CA THR A 267 -7.98 1.06 42.24
C THR A 267 -9.14 0.54 41.39
N ASN A 268 -8.90 0.42 40.09
CA ASN A 268 -9.88 0.02 39.08
C ASN A 268 -9.42 -1.29 38.46
N ALA A 269 -10.11 -2.38 38.76
CA ALA A 269 -9.85 -3.71 38.20
C ALA A 269 -10.92 -4.03 37.15
N LEU A 270 -10.54 -3.94 35.88
CA LEU A 270 -11.36 -4.29 34.73
C LEU A 270 -11.11 -5.76 34.37
N SER A 271 -12.19 -6.51 34.16
CA SER A 271 -12.14 -7.95 33.84
C SER A 271 -12.91 -8.24 32.55
N SER A 272 -12.39 -9.19 31.77
CA SER A 272 -12.90 -9.55 30.44
C SER A 272 -12.85 -8.40 29.41
N VAL A 273 -11.87 -7.49 29.52
CA VAL A 273 -11.62 -6.44 28.51
C VAL A 273 -11.25 -7.10 27.18
N PRO A 274 -11.89 -6.78 26.04
CA PRO A 274 -11.53 -7.37 24.75
C PRO A 274 -10.13 -6.96 24.28
N ASP A 275 -9.38 -7.91 23.73
CA ASP A 275 -8.05 -7.68 23.12
C ASP A 275 -8.04 -7.91 21.59
N SER A 276 -9.21 -7.87 20.95
CA SER A 276 -9.34 -7.92 19.50
C SER A 276 -8.65 -6.72 18.84
N ALA A 277 -8.19 -6.89 17.60
CA ALA A 277 -7.60 -5.81 16.81
C ALA A 277 -8.51 -4.57 16.73
N GLN A 278 -9.82 -4.78 16.55
CA GLN A 278 -10.84 -3.72 16.54
C GLN A 278 -10.92 -2.98 17.89
N ALA A 279 -11.04 -3.70 19.02
CA ALA A 279 -11.16 -3.09 20.34
C ALA A 279 -9.90 -2.29 20.72
N LEU A 280 -8.72 -2.82 20.41
CA LEU A 280 -7.45 -2.14 20.71
C LEU A 280 -7.24 -0.92 19.80
N LEU A 281 -7.61 -0.98 18.52
CA LEU A 281 -7.63 0.22 17.65
C LEU A 281 -8.64 1.26 18.13
N ALA A 282 -9.78 0.86 18.70
CA ALA A 282 -10.72 1.78 19.32
C ALA A 282 -10.13 2.46 20.57
N GLN A 283 -9.35 1.74 21.40
CA GLN A 283 -8.62 2.34 22.52
C GLN A 283 -7.50 3.29 22.06
N ALA A 284 -6.75 2.93 21.00
CA ALA A 284 -5.76 3.81 20.40
C ALA A 284 -6.40 5.10 19.84
N SER A 285 -7.59 4.99 19.25
CA SER A 285 -8.40 6.12 18.78
C SER A 285 -8.85 7.00 19.96
N THR A 286 -9.39 6.41 21.04
CA THR A 286 -9.75 7.13 22.27
C THR A 286 -8.57 7.90 22.86
N LEU A 287 -7.38 7.27 22.91
CA LEU A 287 -6.15 7.88 23.41
C LEU A 287 -5.76 9.11 22.57
N ILE A 288 -5.53 8.96 21.26
CA ILE A 288 -5.04 10.06 20.41
C ILE A 288 -6.07 11.18 20.25
N ASN A 289 -7.37 10.85 20.16
CA ASN A 289 -8.42 11.86 20.01
C ASN A 289 -8.65 12.63 21.31
N THR A 290 -8.64 11.97 22.49
CA THR A 290 -8.75 12.71 23.76
C THR A 290 -7.58 13.67 23.96
N ILE A 291 -6.36 13.30 23.53
CA ILE A 291 -5.19 14.19 23.53
C ILE A 291 -5.40 15.39 22.58
N ASN A 292 -5.85 15.13 21.35
CA ASN A 292 -6.09 16.16 20.34
C ASN A 292 -7.18 17.14 20.78
N ASP A 293 -8.33 16.64 21.23
CA ASP A 293 -9.54 17.41 21.48
C ASP A 293 -9.43 18.23 22.77
N ALA A 294 -8.72 17.70 23.78
CA ALA A 294 -8.38 18.48 24.97
C ALA A 294 -7.32 19.56 24.68
N CYS A 295 -6.42 19.32 23.71
CA CYS A 295 -5.26 20.14 23.36
C CYS A 295 -4.60 20.87 24.56
N PRO A 296 -4.20 20.14 25.62
CA PRO A 296 -3.68 20.75 26.84
C PRO A 296 -2.33 21.41 26.59
N TRP A 297 -1.98 22.39 27.42
CA TRP A 297 -0.68 23.02 27.40
C TRP A 297 0.43 22.02 27.77
N PHE A 298 1.53 22.03 27.02
CA PHE A 298 2.73 21.27 27.30
C PHE A 298 3.97 22.17 27.32
N ARG A 299 5.01 21.73 28.04
CA ARG A 299 6.34 22.36 28.00
C ARG A 299 7.44 21.33 28.24
N VAL A 300 8.26 21.10 27.21
CA VAL A 300 9.47 20.27 27.29
C VAL A 300 10.70 21.14 27.60
N THR A 301 11.81 20.51 27.97
CA THR A 301 13.13 21.13 28.04
C THR A 301 14.12 20.27 27.26
N ASN A 302 14.60 20.76 26.11
CA ASN A 302 15.54 20.00 25.29
C ASN A 302 16.90 19.87 25.99
N LYS A 303 17.54 18.70 25.82
CA LYS A 303 18.92 18.46 26.28
C LYS A 303 19.88 19.01 25.21
N SER A 304 20.97 19.67 25.62
CA SER A 304 21.91 20.33 24.68
C SER A 304 22.50 19.40 23.61
N ASN A 305 22.74 18.14 23.97
CA ASN A 305 23.31 17.11 23.09
C ASN A 305 22.29 16.01 22.71
N GLY A 306 20.99 16.27 22.92
CA GLY A 306 19.91 15.32 22.61
C GLY A 306 19.13 15.68 21.35
N PRO A 307 18.17 14.83 20.92
CA PRO A 307 17.20 15.21 19.91
C PRO A 307 16.42 16.45 20.37
N GLN A 308 16.12 17.35 19.43
CA GLN A 308 15.47 18.63 19.71
C GLN A 308 13.98 18.54 19.39
N MET A 309 13.13 18.70 20.40
CA MET A 309 11.68 18.81 20.19
C MET A 309 11.34 20.21 19.67
N ASN A 310 10.40 20.29 18.73
CA ASN A 310 9.90 21.53 18.14
C ASN A 310 8.42 21.38 17.78
N PRO A 311 7.50 22.20 18.33
CA PRO A 311 7.73 23.27 19.31
C PRO A 311 8.12 22.75 20.69
N THR A 312 8.76 23.60 21.51
CA THR A 312 9.12 23.27 22.91
C THR A 312 8.01 23.53 23.92
N SER A 313 6.96 24.27 23.51
CA SER A 313 5.75 24.52 24.31
C SER A 313 4.60 25.01 23.44
N GLY A 314 3.37 24.74 23.86
CA GLY A 314 2.13 25.10 23.17
C GLY A 314 0.99 24.19 23.65
N GLY A 315 -0.11 24.08 22.90
CA GLY A 315 -1.09 23.02 23.11
C GLY A 315 -0.70 21.75 22.35
N LEU A 316 -0.94 20.53 22.89
CA LEU A 316 -0.50 19.28 22.24
C LEU A 316 -0.98 19.11 20.78
N CYS A 317 -2.16 19.64 20.42
CA CYS A 317 -2.67 19.62 19.06
C CYS A 317 -1.83 20.43 18.04
N THR A 318 -0.75 21.12 18.46
CA THR A 318 0.26 21.67 17.53
C THR A 318 1.11 20.60 16.85
N PHE A 319 1.20 19.38 17.42
CA PHE A 319 1.80 18.21 16.77
C PHE A 319 0.85 17.63 15.71
N LYS A 320 0.42 18.50 14.78
CA LYS A 320 -0.65 18.22 13.83
C LYS A 320 -0.26 17.15 12.81
N GLN A 321 1.00 17.11 12.38
CA GLN A 321 1.47 16.11 11.41
C GLN A 321 1.51 14.73 12.06
N GLU A 322 2.02 14.66 13.28
CA GLU A 322 2.11 13.47 14.13
C GLU A 322 0.71 12.91 14.45
N ILE A 323 -0.18 13.76 14.95
CA ILE A 323 -1.56 13.39 15.32
C ILE A 323 -2.36 12.94 14.09
N SER A 324 -2.32 13.70 12.98
CA SER A 324 -3.04 13.31 11.76
C SER A 324 -2.47 12.04 11.12
N ALA A 325 -1.16 11.79 11.22
CA ALA A 325 -0.56 10.53 10.79
C ALA A 325 -1.06 9.35 11.62
N ILE A 326 -1.01 9.46 12.95
CA ILE A 326 -1.49 8.41 13.87
C ILE A 326 -3.00 8.15 13.69
N GLN A 327 -3.81 9.21 13.54
CA GLN A 327 -5.24 9.10 13.23
C GLN A 327 -5.48 8.36 11.91
N LYS A 328 -4.76 8.70 10.83
CA LYS A 328 -4.86 7.98 9.55
C LYS A 328 -4.46 6.52 9.71
N MET A 329 -3.33 6.22 10.37
CA MET A 329 -2.87 4.84 10.60
C MET A 329 -3.91 3.99 11.34
N ILE A 330 -4.58 4.57 12.35
CA ILE A 330 -5.66 3.89 13.08
C ILE A 330 -6.89 3.69 12.18
N THR A 331 -7.27 4.69 11.37
CA THR A 331 -8.40 4.57 10.42
C THR A 331 -8.13 3.52 9.33
N ASP A 332 -6.95 3.55 8.71
CA ASP A 332 -6.51 2.56 7.72
C ASP A 332 -6.51 1.14 8.32
N ALA A 333 -5.98 0.99 9.54
CA ALA A 333 -5.94 -0.28 10.26
C ALA A 333 -7.34 -0.77 10.66
N GLN A 334 -8.28 0.12 10.99
CA GLN A 334 -9.68 -0.23 11.24
C GLN A 334 -10.38 -0.69 9.95
N GLU A 335 -10.19 0.01 8.83
CA GLU A 335 -10.74 -0.41 7.53
C GLU A 335 -10.15 -1.75 7.07
N LEU A 336 -8.86 -1.98 7.32
CA LEU A 336 -8.15 -3.24 7.09
C LEU A 336 -8.74 -4.38 7.94
N VAL A 337 -8.95 -4.15 9.24
CA VAL A 337 -9.56 -5.17 10.13
C VAL A 337 -10.98 -5.51 9.67
N ASN A 338 -11.76 -4.54 9.21
CA ASN A 338 -13.12 -4.77 8.68
C ASN A 338 -13.15 -5.77 7.50
N GLN A 339 -12.09 -5.81 6.65
CA GLN A 339 -12.00 -6.76 5.52
C GLN A 339 -11.99 -8.23 5.98
N THR A 340 -11.54 -8.51 7.21
CA THR A 340 -11.55 -9.85 7.83
C THR A 340 -12.95 -10.48 7.79
N SER A 341 -14.00 -9.67 7.95
CA SER A 341 -15.41 -10.13 7.89
C SER A 341 -15.80 -10.63 6.50
N ILE A 342 -15.36 -9.93 5.44
CA ILE A 342 -15.62 -10.27 4.04
C ILE A 342 -14.89 -11.56 3.66
N ILE A 343 -13.64 -11.72 4.08
CA ILE A 343 -12.83 -12.92 3.87
C ILE A 343 -13.49 -14.14 4.53
N ASN A 344 -13.86 -14.03 5.80
CA ASN A 344 -14.51 -15.11 6.57
C ASN A 344 -15.91 -15.47 6.03
N SER A 345 -16.65 -14.49 5.49
CA SER A 345 -17.99 -14.73 4.91
C SER A 345 -17.92 -15.39 3.53
N ASN A 346 -16.75 -15.46 2.92
CA ASN A 346 -16.52 -15.97 1.57
C ASN A 346 -15.37 -16.98 1.57
N GLU A 347 -15.47 -18.06 2.35
CA GLU A 347 -14.45 -19.10 2.36
C GLU A 347 -14.27 -19.78 0.98
N GLN A 348 -13.03 -20.16 0.68
CA GLN A 348 -12.65 -20.75 -0.61
C GLN A 348 -12.53 -22.28 -0.57
N THR A 349 -12.99 -22.90 0.52
CA THR A 349 -12.84 -24.34 0.84
C THR A 349 -13.60 -25.28 -0.09
N ALA A 350 -14.76 -24.86 -0.61
CA ALA A 350 -15.53 -25.65 -1.58
C ALA A 350 -14.83 -25.71 -2.95
N GLN A 351 -14.82 -26.88 -3.58
CA GLN A 351 -14.28 -27.07 -4.93
C GLN A 351 -15.27 -26.54 -6.01
N ALA A 352 -14.74 -25.85 -7.01
CA ALA A 352 -15.45 -25.45 -8.21
C ALA A 352 -15.43 -26.56 -9.27
N GLY A 353 -16.51 -26.70 -10.05
CA GLY A 353 -16.61 -27.69 -11.13
C GLY A 353 -18.03 -27.83 -11.66
N GLY A 354 -18.18 -28.60 -12.74
CA GLY A 354 -19.49 -28.91 -13.32
C GLY A 354 -20.28 -29.92 -12.46
N SER A 355 -21.60 -29.76 -12.42
CA SER A 355 -22.48 -30.60 -11.58
C SER A 355 -22.93 -31.89 -12.28
N GLY A 356 -23.10 -32.97 -11.51
CA GLY A 356 -23.69 -34.22 -12.00
C GLY A 356 -22.91 -34.91 -13.14
N GLY A 357 -21.57 -34.79 -13.15
CA GLY A 357 -20.71 -35.39 -14.18
C GLY A 357 -20.65 -34.62 -15.50
N LYS A 358 -21.25 -33.42 -15.58
CA LYS A 358 -21.13 -32.53 -16.74
C LYS A 358 -19.80 -31.78 -16.73
N PRO A 359 -19.21 -31.45 -17.89
CA PRO A 359 -18.13 -30.47 -17.98
C PRO A 359 -18.55 -29.11 -17.41
N PHE A 360 -17.61 -28.41 -16.77
CA PHE A 360 -17.85 -27.09 -16.19
C PHE A 360 -18.18 -26.05 -17.26
N ASN A 361 -19.27 -25.32 -17.08
CA ASN A 361 -19.69 -24.24 -17.96
C ASN A 361 -19.58 -22.87 -17.23
N PRO A 362 -18.63 -21.99 -17.60
CA PRO A 362 -18.40 -20.72 -16.90
C PRO A 362 -19.55 -19.70 -17.06
N PHE A 363 -20.51 -19.92 -17.97
CA PHE A 363 -21.71 -19.08 -18.09
C PHE A 363 -22.81 -19.45 -17.08
N THR A 364 -22.78 -20.64 -16.47
CA THR A 364 -23.85 -21.15 -15.59
C THR A 364 -23.37 -21.63 -14.23
N ASP A 365 -22.18 -22.23 -14.16
CA ASP A 365 -21.69 -22.97 -13.00
C ASP A 365 -20.82 -22.10 -12.06
N ALA A 366 -20.67 -20.81 -12.40
CA ALA A 366 -19.73 -19.86 -11.82
C ALA A 366 -20.28 -19.04 -10.64
N SER A 367 -21.37 -19.46 -9.99
CA SER A 367 -22.03 -18.67 -8.93
C SER A 367 -21.13 -18.35 -7.71
N PHE A 368 -20.13 -19.18 -7.44
CA PHE A 368 -19.10 -18.95 -6.42
C PHE A 368 -18.19 -17.74 -6.73
N ALA A 369 -18.12 -17.30 -7.98
CA ALA A 369 -17.14 -16.30 -8.42
C ALA A 369 -17.34 -14.93 -7.77
N GLN A 370 -18.58 -14.54 -7.44
CA GLN A 370 -18.86 -13.29 -6.74
C GLN A 370 -18.22 -13.26 -5.34
N GLY A 371 -18.25 -14.40 -4.63
CA GLY A 371 -17.61 -14.54 -3.32
C GLY A 371 -16.09 -14.70 -3.42
N MET A 372 -15.59 -15.39 -4.45
CA MET A 372 -14.16 -15.46 -4.76
C MET A 372 -13.57 -14.07 -5.06
N LEU A 373 -14.28 -13.25 -5.83
CA LEU A 373 -13.92 -11.86 -6.12
C LEU A 373 -13.93 -11.01 -4.84
N ALA A 374 -15.01 -11.08 -4.06
CA ALA A 374 -15.12 -10.34 -2.80
C ALA A 374 -14.00 -10.70 -1.81
N ASN A 375 -13.61 -11.98 -1.73
CA ASN A 375 -12.48 -12.43 -0.90
C ASN A 375 -11.13 -11.91 -1.43
N ALA A 376 -10.88 -12.02 -2.74
CA ALA A 376 -9.63 -11.59 -3.36
C ALA A 376 -9.42 -10.07 -3.25
N SER A 377 -10.42 -9.26 -3.61
CA SER A 377 -10.35 -7.80 -3.47
C SER A 377 -10.24 -7.35 -2.01
N ALA A 378 -10.85 -8.07 -1.06
CA ALA A 378 -10.68 -7.80 0.37
C ALA A 378 -9.24 -8.06 0.83
N GLN A 379 -8.60 -9.15 0.39
CA GLN A 379 -7.19 -9.43 0.71
C GLN A 379 -6.23 -8.43 0.06
N ALA A 380 -6.45 -8.06 -1.21
CA ALA A 380 -5.67 -7.03 -1.89
C ALA A 380 -5.77 -5.68 -1.14
N LYS A 381 -6.98 -5.30 -0.72
CA LYS A 381 -7.22 -4.10 0.07
C LYS A 381 -6.57 -4.15 1.46
N MET A 382 -6.52 -5.31 2.13
CA MET A 382 -5.75 -5.46 3.37
C MET A 382 -4.26 -5.23 3.16
N LEU A 383 -3.68 -5.69 2.05
CA LEU A 383 -2.26 -5.50 1.73
C LEU A 383 -1.94 -4.02 1.43
N ASP A 384 -2.76 -3.36 0.61
CA ASP A 384 -2.62 -1.93 0.33
C ASP A 384 -2.73 -1.07 1.59
N LEU A 385 -3.76 -1.29 2.42
CA LEU A 385 -3.89 -0.58 3.70
C LEU A 385 -2.74 -0.88 4.66
N SER A 386 -2.19 -2.12 4.66
CA SER A 386 -0.99 -2.44 5.45
C SER A 386 0.21 -1.60 5.02
N HIS A 387 0.38 -1.43 3.70
CA HIS A 387 1.43 -0.61 3.11
C HIS A 387 1.21 0.89 3.39
N GLN A 388 -0.02 1.40 3.28
CA GLN A 388 -0.37 2.79 3.63
C GLN A 388 -0.04 3.13 5.10
N VAL A 389 -0.37 2.24 6.05
CA VAL A 389 -0.03 2.42 7.48
C VAL A 389 1.48 2.55 7.68
N GLY A 390 2.27 1.68 7.02
CA GLY A 390 3.73 1.76 7.06
C GLY A 390 4.30 3.03 6.43
N GLN A 391 3.83 3.39 5.24
CA GLN A 391 4.27 4.60 4.52
C GLN A 391 3.98 5.90 5.29
N THR A 392 2.86 5.94 6.03
CA THR A 392 2.40 7.13 6.77
C THR A 392 3.36 7.54 7.90
N ILE A 393 4.16 6.61 8.42
CA ILE A 393 5.09 6.87 9.54
C ILE A 393 6.56 6.55 9.23
N ASN A 394 6.88 5.86 8.12
CA ASN A 394 8.26 5.52 7.76
C ASN A 394 9.13 6.79 7.63
N PRO A 395 10.17 6.97 8.48
CA PRO A 395 11.04 8.14 8.44
C PRO A 395 11.67 8.43 7.08
N GLU A 396 11.86 7.45 6.21
CA GLU A 396 12.39 7.65 4.85
C GLU A 396 11.53 8.62 4.03
N ASN A 397 10.20 8.53 4.17
CA ASN A 397 9.23 9.37 3.46
C ASN A 397 8.98 10.73 4.16
N LEU A 398 9.44 10.89 5.40
CA LEU A 398 9.18 12.08 6.22
C LEU A 398 10.29 13.15 6.08
N SER A 399 9.92 14.40 6.37
CA SER A 399 10.84 15.55 6.41
C SER A 399 10.53 16.49 7.59
N GLY A 400 11.37 17.50 7.80
CA GLY A 400 11.14 18.57 8.77
C GLY A 400 11.04 18.11 10.23
N SER A 401 10.21 18.80 11.01
CA SER A 401 9.94 18.49 12.42
C SER A 401 9.39 17.08 12.61
N PHE A 402 8.48 16.62 11.75
CA PHE A 402 7.84 15.31 11.88
C PHE A 402 8.85 14.15 11.72
N LYS A 403 9.79 14.24 10.76
CA LYS A 403 10.88 13.26 10.66
C LYS A 403 11.70 13.20 11.97
N ASN A 404 12.02 14.37 12.53
CA ASN A 404 12.79 14.48 13.77
C ASN A 404 12.00 14.01 15.00
N PHE A 405 10.67 14.19 15.03
CA PHE A 405 9.80 13.63 16.05
C PHE A 405 9.84 12.09 16.01
N VAL A 406 9.71 11.51 14.81
CA VAL A 406 9.72 10.05 14.66
C VAL A 406 11.11 9.48 15.02
N THR A 407 12.19 9.93 14.37
CA THR A 407 13.52 9.34 14.58
C THR A 407 14.14 9.69 15.94
N GLY A 408 13.88 10.89 16.47
CA GLY A 408 14.46 11.35 17.72
C GLY A 408 13.72 10.86 18.97
N PHE A 409 12.41 10.59 18.86
CA PHE A 409 11.56 10.34 20.03
C PHE A 409 10.64 9.12 19.86
N LEU A 410 9.76 9.09 18.85
CA LEU A 410 8.73 8.03 18.74
C LEU A 410 9.32 6.64 18.46
N ALA A 411 10.39 6.58 17.67
CA ALA A 411 11.09 5.35 17.30
C ALA A 411 12.05 4.84 18.41
N THR A 412 12.35 5.67 19.42
CA THR A 412 13.39 5.38 20.41
C THR A 412 12.83 4.78 21.72
N CYS A 413 13.71 4.27 22.58
CA CYS A 413 13.36 3.92 23.96
C CYS A 413 14.53 4.17 24.91
N HIS A 414 14.27 4.88 26.02
CA HIS A 414 15.26 5.14 27.07
C HIS A 414 15.24 4.10 28.22
N ASN A 415 14.32 3.13 28.21
CA ASN A 415 14.26 2.10 29.26
C ASN A 415 15.57 1.27 29.29
N PRO A 416 16.15 1.01 30.48
CA PRO A 416 17.35 0.18 30.59
C PRO A 416 17.04 -1.28 30.21
N SER A 417 18.06 -2.00 29.73
CA SER A 417 17.88 -3.41 29.38
C SER A 417 17.66 -4.29 30.60
N THR A 418 16.68 -5.20 30.50
CA THR A 418 16.42 -6.28 31.46
C THR A 418 17.38 -7.46 31.30
N ALA A 419 18.14 -7.54 30.21
CA ALA A 419 18.98 -8.70 29.87
C ALA A 419 20.39 -8.69 30.51
N GLY A 420 20.72 -7.69 31.34
CA GLY A 420 22.02 -7.57 32.00
C GLY A 420 23.21 -7.26 31.08
N THR A 421 22.98 -7.12 29.78
CA THR A 421 23.98 -6.63 28.82
C THR A 421 24.04 -5.10 28.84
N GLY A 422 25.23 -4.53 28.65
CA GLY A 422 25.44 -3.07 28.66
C GLY A 422 24.91 -2.32 27.44
N GLY A 423 23.94 -2.87 26.70
CA GLY A 423 23.38 -2.31 25.47
C GLY A 423 21.89 -2.02 25.59
N THR A 424 21.34 -1.25 24.64
CA THR A 424 19.92 -0.86 24.60
C THR A 424 19.00 -1.96 24.04
N GLN A 425 19.14 -3.20 24.53
CA GLN A 425 18.15 -4.25 24.26
C GLN A 425 16.89 -3.92 25.08
N GLY A 426 15.89 -3.34 24.40
CA GLY A 426 14.72 -2.71 25.04
C GLY A 426 13.93 -3.65 25.96
N SER A 427 13.34 -3.06 27.00
CA SER A 427 12.41 -3.70 27.92
C SER A 427 11.16 -4.22 27.21
N ASP A 428 10.57 -5.31 27.72
CA ASP A 428 9.33 -5.90 27.22
C ASP A 428 8.24 -4.86 26.88
N PRO A 429 7.44 -5.07 25.81
CA PRO A 429 6.31 -4.22 25.49
C PRO A 429 5.38 -3.97 26.70
N GLY A 430 4.79 -2.78 26.77
CA GLY A 430 3.95 -2.41 27.93
C GLY A 430 4.71 -2.07 29.21
N THR A 431 6.04 -1.90 29.17
CA THR A 431 6.85 -1.57 30.36
C THR A 431 7.08 -0.06 30.49
N VAL A 432 6.51 0.53 31.55
CA VAL A 432 6.83 1.90 31.99
C VAL A 432 7.94 1.86 33.04
N THR A 433 8.93 2.74 32.91
CA THR A 433 10.02 2.95 33.86
C THR A 433 10.20 4.45 34.10
N THR A 434 11.02 4.82 35.10
CA THR A 434 11.40 6.22 35.32
C THR A 434 12.14 6.87 34.15
N GLN A 435 12.58 6.11 33.13
CA GLN A 435 13.23 6.65 31.94
C GLN A 435 12.31 6.73 30.71
N THR A 436 11.13 6.12 30.70
CA THR A 436 10.27 6.00 29.49
C THR A 436 9.96 7.35 28.84
N PHE A 437 9.79 8.40 29.65
CA PHE A 437 9.47 9.74 29.20
C PHE A 437 10.40 10.27 28.10
N ALA A 438 9.84 11.07 27.18
CA ALA A 438 10.54 11.59 26.00
C ALA A 438 11.11 10.51 25.07
N SER A 439 10.60 9.28 25.10
CA SER A 439 10.86 8.23 24.10
C SER A 439 9.60 7.39 23.88
N GLY A 440 9.47 6.76 22.72
CA GLY A 440 8.28 6.01 22.37
C GLY A 440 8.13 4.71 23.16
N CYS A 441 9.22 3.96 23.38
CA CYS A 441 9.23 2.67 24.10
C CYS A 441 8.13 1.65 23.68
N ALA A 442 7.64 1.77 22.45
CA ALA A 442 6.59 0.95 21.87
C ALA A 442 7.07 0.21 20.60
N TYR A 443 8.37 -0.08 20.48
CA TYR A 443 8.95 -0.84 19.36
C TYR A 443 8.61 -0.31 17.94
N VAL A 444 8.35 1.00 17.79
CA VAL A 444 7.86 1.58 16.52
C VAL A 444 8.83 1.31 15.35
N GLU A 445 10.14 1.54 15.53
CA GLU A 445 11.16 1.22 14.53
C GLU A 445 11.12 -0.26 14.11
N GLN A 446 11.22 -1.17 15.09
CA GLN A 446 11.18 -2.61 14.85
C GLN A 446 9.86 -3.05 14.19
N THR A 447 8.74 -2.39 14.48
CA THR A 447 7.44 -2.71 13.88
C THR A 447 7.36 -2.23 12.42
N ILE A 448 7.94 -1.06 12.10
CA ILE A 448 8.12 -0.61 10.69
C ILE A 448 9.00 -1.61 9.93
N THR A 449 10.13 -2.03 10.51
CA THR A 449 11.01 -3.04 9.91
C THR A 449 10.30 -4.38 9.71
N ASN A 450 9.53 -4.85 10.70
CA ASN A 450 8.76 -6.09 10.58
C ASN A 450 7.64 -5.99 9.54
N LEU A 451 6.95 -4.85 9.44
CA LEU A 451 5.94 -4.58 8.43
C LEU A 451 6.54 -4.64 7.03
N ASN A 452 7.60 -3.87 6.77
CA ASN A 452 8.31 -3.87 5.49
C ASN A 452 8.82 -5.28 5.11
N ASN A 453 9.40 -6.01 6.07
CA ASN A 453 9.82 -7.40 5.88
C ASN A 453 8.64 -8.33 5.56
N SER A 454 7.52 -8.22 6.28
CA SER A 454 6.34 -9.06 6.05
C SER A 454 5.72 -8.82 4.67
N ILE A 455 5.64 -7.56 4.22
CA ILE A 455 5.19 -7.19 2.87
C ILE A 455 6.13 -7.80 1.81
N ALA A 456 7.44 -7.63 1.97
CA ALA A 456 8.43 -8.18 1.03
C ALA A 456 8.37 -9.71 0.90
N HIS A 457 8.06 -10.42 1.99
CA HIS A 457 7.86 -11.89 1.97
C HIS A 457 6.45 -12.30 1.51
N PHE A 458 5.52 -11.36 1.29
CA PHE A 458 4.15 -11.63 0.84
C PHE A 458 3.97 -11.56 -0.69
N GLY A 459 5.01 -11.19 -1.45
CA GLY A 459 4.91 -10.93 -2.89
C GLY A 459 4.49 -12.14 -3.75
N THR A 460 4.62 -13.38 -3.26
CA THR A 460 4.05 -14.57 -3.93
C THR A 460 2.54 -14.65 -3.71
N GLN A 461 2.09 -14.42 -2.50
CA GLN A 461 0.68 -14.41 -2.10
C GLN A 461 -0.06 -13.23 -2.74
N GLU A 462 0.59 -12.06 -2.87
CA GLU A 462 0.09 -10.92 -3.63
C GLU A 462 -0.22 -11.28 -5.10
N GLN A 463 0.73 -11.93 -5.79
CA GLN A 463 0.52 -12.41 -7.17
C GLN A 463 -0.61 -13.44 -7.25
N GLN A 464 -0.73 -14.33 -6.27
CA GLN A 464 -1.81 -15.33 -6.18
C GLN A 464 -3.18 -14.69 -5.95
N ILE A 465 -3.27 -13.69 -5.04
CA ILE A 465 -4.49 -12.90 -4.81
C ILE A 465 -4.89 -12.19 -6.10
N GLN A 466 -3.94 -11.52 -6.76
CA GLN A 466 -4.21 -10.80 -8.00
C GLN A 466 -4.63 -11.75 -9.14
N GLN A 467 -4.06 -12.95 -9.23
CA GLN A 467 -4.49 -13.98 -10.18
C GLN A 467 -5.92 -14.46 -9.87
N ALA A 468 -6.23 -14.75 -8.60
CA ALA A 468 -7.56 -15.16 -8.18
C ALA A 468 -8.62 -14.08 -8.43
N GLU A 469 -8.29 -12.80 -8.19
CA GLU A 469 -9.15 -11.66 -8.49
C GLU A 469 -9.47 -11.56 -10.00
N ASN A 470 -8.46 -11.66 -10.87
CA ASN A 470 -8.68 -11.60 -12.32
C ASN A 470 -9.48 -12.81 -12.84
N ILE A 471 -9.26 -14.01 -12.30
CA ILE A 471 -10.08 -15.20 -12.62
C ILE A 471 -11.53 -14.97 -12.17
N ALA A 472 -11.74 -14.42 -10.97
CA ALA A 472 -13.07 -14.19 -10.42
C ALA A 472 -13.84 -13.07 -11.15
N ASP A 473 -13.21 -11.94 -11.50
CA ASP A 473 -13.81 -10.93 -12.39
C ASP A 473 -14.15 -11.55 -13.76
N THR A 474 -13.24 -12.38 -14.31
CA THR A 474 -13.47 -13.03 -15.60
C THR A 474 -14.65 -13.99 -15.53
N LEU A 475 -14.86 -14.69 -14.42
CA LEU A 475 -16.05 -15.54 -14.21
C LEU A 475 -17.33 -14.71 -14.00
N VAL A 476 -17.33 -13.70 -13.14
CA VAL A 476 -18.49 -12.82 -12.89
C VAL A 476 -18.94 -12.11 -14.18
N HIS A 477 -17.98 -11.67 -15.01
CA HIS A 477 -18.23 -10.93 -16.24
C HIS A 477 -18.01 -11.77 -17.52
N PHE A 478 -18.07 -13.10 -17.44
CA PHE A 478 -17.57 -14.01 -18.51
C PHE A 478 -18.12 -13.71 -19.90
N LYS A 479 -19.44 -13.54 -20.03
CA LYS A 479 -20.09 -13.18 -21.31
C LYS A 479 -19.59 -11.85 -21.88
N SER A 480 -19.27 -10.89 -21.02
CA SER A 480 -18.71 -9.59 -21.41
C SER A 480 -17.25 -9.72 -21.83
N ARG A 481 -16.41 -10.35 -21.00
CA ARG A 481 -14.97 -10.58 -21.28
C ARG A 481 -14.74 -11.40 -22.56
N TYR A 482 -15.55 -12.43 -22.78
CA TYR A 482 -15.51 -13.25 -23.99
C TYR A 482 -15.90 -12.46 -25.26
N SER A 483 -16.87 -11.56 -25.16
CA SER A 483 -17.19 -10.60 -26.23
C SER A 483 -16.06 -9.58 -26.44
N GLU A 484 -15.46 -9.08 -25.35
CA GLU A 484 -14.31 -8.17 -25.36
C GLU A 484 -13.10 -8.79 -26.08
N LEU A 485 -12.82 -10.08 -25.87
CA LEU A 485 -11.78 -10.83 -26.57
C LEU A 485 -12.04 -10.89 -28.09
N GLY A 486 -13.27 -11.20 -28.50
CA GLY A 486 -13.68 -11.23 -29.91
C GLY A 486 -13.63 -9.86 -30.58
N ASN A 487 -14.01 -8.80 -29.88
CA ASN A 487 -13.87 -7.44 -30.37
C ASN A 487 -12.39 -7.02 -30.50
N THR A 488 -11.55 -7.38 -29.52
CA THR A 488 -10.10 -7.10 -29.57
C THR A 488 -9.43 -7.85 -30.73
N TYR A 489 -9.83 -9.10 -31.03
CA TYR A 489 -9.41 -9.84 -32.22
C TYR A 489 -9.72 -9.09 -33.54
N ASN A 490 -10.93 -8.53 -33.64
CA ASN A 490 -11.33 -7.75 -34.82
C ASN A 490 -10.50 -6.46 -34.94
N SER A 491 -10.21 -5.79 -33.81
CA SER A 491 -9.33 -4.61 -33.77
C SER A 491 -7.89 -4.94 -34.18
N ILE A 492 -7.34 -6.08 -33.73
CA ILE A 492 -6.00 -6.56 -34.12
C ILE A 492 -5.93 -6.83 -35.62
N THR A 493 -6.90 -7.57 -36.16
CA THR A 493 -7.01 -7.83 -37.61
C THR A 493 -7.07 -6.52 -38.42
N THR A 494 -7.77 -5.51 -37.90
CA THR A 494 -7.90 -4.16 -38.51
C THR A 494 -6.65 -3.27 -38.32
N ALA A 495 -5.78 -3.60 -37.37
CA ALA A 495 -4.48 -2.94 -37.19
C ALA A 495 -3.41 -3.59 -38.09
N LEU A 496 -3.38 -4.93 -38.16
CA LEU A 496 -2.45 -5.70 -39.00
C LEU A 496 -2.55 -5.36 -40.49
N SER A 497 -3.76 -5.09 -41.00
CA SER A 497 -3.98 -4.66 -42.39
C SER A 497 -3.49 -3.23 -42.69
N LYS A 498 -3.10 -2.46 -41.66
CA LYS A 498 -2.51 -1.11 -41.77
C LYS A 498 -0.99 -1.11 -41.57
N VAL A 499 -0.37 -2.28 -41.36
CA VAL A 499 1.08 -2.42 -41.24
C VAL A 499 1.63 -2.90 -42.60
N PRO A 500 2.51 -2.11 -43.27
CA PRO A 500 3.11 -2.52 -44.53
C PRO A 500 4.00 -3.75 -44.35
N ASN A 501 4.06 -4.60 -45.40
CA ASN A 501 4.81 -5.85 -45.47
C ASN A 501 4.53 -6.89 -44.37
N ALA A 502 3.48 -6.73 -43.56
CA ALA A 502 3.14 -7.61 -42.45
C ALA A 502 2.59 -9.00 -42.88
N GLN A 503 2.95 -9.53 -44.05
CA GLN A 503 2.41 -10.76 -44.62
C GLN A 503 2.67 -11.99 -43.74
N SER A 504 3.88 -12.10 -43.20
CA SER A 504 4.32 -13.12 -42.24
C SER A 504 3.65 -13.00 -40.87
N LEU A 505 3.17 -11.80 -40.53
CA LEU A 505 2.59 -11.44 -39.23
C LEU A 505 1.06 -11.57 -39.17
N GLN A 506 0.37 -11.76 -40.31
CA GLN A 506 -1.10 -11.90 -40.35
C GLN A 506 -1.62 -13.07 -39.51
N ASN A 507 -0.78 -14.07 -39.23
CA ASN A 507 -1.12 -15.23 -38.39
C ASN A 507 -0.88 -15.00 -36.88
N VAL A 508 -0.55 -13.79 -36.43
CA VAL A 508 -0.29 -13.53 -35.00
C VAL A 508 -1.50 -13.82 -34.12
N VAL A 509 -2.70 -13.59 -34.64
CA VAL A 509 -3.96 -14.06 -34.02
C VAL A 509 -4.71 -14.95 -35.00
N SER A 510 -5.39 -15.95 -34.47
CA SER A 510 -6.35 -16.76 -35.23
C SER A 510 -7.49 -17.22 -34.34
N LYS A 511 -8.57 -17.72 -34.95
CA LYS A 511 -9.72 -18.28 -34.23
C LYS A 511 -10.27 -19.50 -34.94
N LYS A 512 -10.87 -20.42 -34.19
CA LYS A 512 -11.53 -21.63 -34.69
C LYS A 512 -12.89 -21.79 -34.01
N ASN A 513 -13.94 -21.96 -34.80
CA ASN A 513 -15.28 -22.20 -34.26
C ASN A 513 -15.40 -23.66 -33.77
N ASN A 514 -16.08 -23.84 -32.65
CA ASN A 514 -16.38 -25.13 -32.04
C ASN A 514 -17.85 -25.14 -31.55
N PRO A 515 -18.83 -25.43 -32.44
CA PRO A 515 -20.25 -25.44 -32.07
C PRO A 515 -20.65 -26.59 -31.13
N TYR A 516 -19.72 -27.50 -30.81
CA TYR A 516 -19.93 -28.63 -29.90
C TYR A 516 -19.24 -28.42 -28.53
N SER A 517 -18.85 -27.19 -28.22
CA SER A 517 -18.19 -26.83 -26.95
C SER A 517 -19.13 -27.04 -25.76
N PRO A 518 -18.88 -28.01 -24.85
CA PRO A 518 -19.78 -28.29 -23.72
C PRO A 518 -19.78 -27.15 -22.68
N GLN A 519 -18.83 -26.22 -22.78
CA GLN A 519 -18.68 -25.06 -21.91
C GLN A 519 -19.38 -23.80 -22.47
N GLY A 520 -20.07 -23.90 -23.63
CA GLY A 520 -20.66 -22.75 -24.32
C GLY A 520 -19.64 -21.84 -25.05
N ILE A 521 -18.36 -22.22 -25.07
CA ILE A 521 -17.28 -21.45 -25.69
C ILE A 521 -17.17 -21.82 -27.17
N GLU A 522 -18.02 -21.23 -28.00
CA GLU A 522 -18.18 -21.56 -29.43
C GLU A 522 -16.99 -21.13 -30.33
N THR A 523 -16.03 -20.36 -29.82
CA THR A 523 -14.89 -19.83 -30.58
C THR A 523 -13.63 -19.87 -29.74
N ASN A 524 -12.70 -20.76 -30.10
CA ASN A 524 -11.36 -20.82 -29.53
C ASN A 524 -10.48 -19.77 -30.20
N TYR A 525 -9.73 -19.01 -29.39
CA TYR A 525 -8.84 -17.93 -29.82
C TYR A 525 -7.38 -18.31 -29.55
N TYR A 526 -6.49 -18.03 -30.51
CA TYR A 526 -5.08 -18.45 -30.47
C TYR A 526 -4.14 -17.31 -30.81
N LEU A 527 -3.05 -17.18 -30.04
CA LEU A 527 -1.93 -16.28 -30.29
C LEU A 527 -0.73 -17.08 -30.82
N ASN A 528 -0.14 -16.67 -31.95
CA ASN A 528 1.14 -17.20 -32.40
C ASN A 528 2.28 -16.43 -31.72
N GLN A 529 2.90 -17.07 -30.72
CA GLN A 529 3.93 -16.45 -29.88
C GLN A 529 5.15 -15.95 -30.68
N ASN A 530 5.50 -16.61 -31.80
CA ASN A 530 6.63 -16.19 -32.63
C ASN A 530 6.35 -14.85 -33.30
N SER A 531 5.19 -14.72 -33.96
CA SER A 531 4.76 -13.48 -34.62
C SER A 531 4.50 -12.35 -33.60
N TYR A 532 4.00 -12.70 -32.41
CA TYR A 532 3.85 -11.75 -31.30
C TYR A 532 5.22 -11.20 -30.83
N ASN A 533 6.18 -12.09 -30.56
CA ASN A 533 7.53 -11.70 -30.14
C ASN A 533 8.21 -10.82 -31.19
N GLN A 534 8.05 -11.13 -32.49
CA GLN A 534 8.53 -10.30 -33.59
C GLN A 534 7.92 -8.89 -33.58
N ILE A 535 6.60 -8.77 -33.43
CA ILE A 535 5.91 -7.46 -33.36
C ILE A 535 6.39 -6.65 -32.16
N GLN A 536 6.61 -7.29 -31.00
CA GLN A 536 7.15 -6.61 -29.82
C GLN A 536 8.59 -6.13 -30.05
N THR A 537 9.44 -6.91 -30.71
CA THR A 537 10.79 -6.47 -31.10
C THR A 537 10.75 -5.27 -32.05
N ILE A 538 9.93 -5.33 -33.12
CA ILE A 538 9.82 -4.25 -34.11
C ILE A 538 9.28 -2.96 -33.45
N ASN A 539 8.31 -3.07 -32.55
CA ASN A 539 7.81 -1.93 -31.76
C ASN A 539 8.91 -1.29 -30.89
N GLN A 540 9.77 -2.09 -30.23
CA GLN A 540 10.90 -1.57 -29.45
C GLN A 540 11.98 -0.91 -30.33
N GLU A 541 12.25 -1.44 -31.52
CA GLU A 541 13.23 -0.85 -32.46
C GLU A 541 12.71 0.46 -33.08
N LEU A 542 11.43 0.51 -33.48
CA LEU A 542 10.78 1.74 -33.93
C LEU A 542 10.69 2.80 -32.81
N GLY A 543 10.37 2.38 -31.59
CA GLY A 543 10.35 3.25 -30.41
C GLY A 543 11.73 3.83 -30.05
N ARG A 544 12.82 3.16 -30.42
CA ARG A 544 14.22 3.61 -30.27
C ARG A 544 14.74 4.42 -31.47
N ASN A 545 13.96 4.57 -32.55
CA ASN A 545 14.43 5.24 -33.77
C ASN A 545 14.54 6.76 -33.55
N PRO A 546 15.74 7.38 -33.70
CA PRO A 546 15.92 8.81 -33.43
C PRO A 546 15.13 9.71 -34.39
N PHE A 547 14.76 9.21 -35.57
CA PHE A 547 13.95 9.94 -36.55
C PHE A 547 12.45 9.92 -36.26
N ARG A 548 11.99 9.17 -35.23
CA ARG A 548 10.56 9.13 -34.80
C ARG A 548 9.98 10.54 -34.62
N LYS A 549 10.74 11.45 -33.98
CA LYS A 549 10.31 12.82 -33.67
C LYS A 549 10.65 13.89 -34.74
N LEU A 550 11.35 13.54 -35.82
CA LEU A 550 11.77 14.51 -36.84
C LEU A 550 10.67 14.69 -37.89
N GLY A 551 9.96 15.81 -37.83
CA GLY A 551 8.94 16.23 -38.79
C GLY A 551 9.49 17.04 -39.97
N ILE A 552 8.61 17.36 -40.92
CA ILE A 552 8.94 18.14 -42.13
C ILE A 552 9.34 19.58 -41.73
N VAL A 553 10.53 20.00 -42.13
CA VAL A 553 10.95 21.40 -42.13
C VAL A 553 10.64 21.99 -43.51
N SER A 554 9.88 23.10 -43.55
CA SER A 554 9.49 23.77 -44.78
C SER A 554 10.46 24.91 -45.15
N SER A 555 11.12 24.80 -46.31
CA SER A 555 11.90 25.87 -46.92
C SER A 555 11.09 26.60 -47.99
N GLN A 556 11.19 27.93 -48.05
CA GLN A 556 10.68 28.71 -49.19
C GLN A 556 11.57 28.49 -50.43
N THR A 557 10.96 28.34 -51.60
CA THR A 557 11.67 28.26 -52.89
C THR A 557 11.73 29.62 -53.56
N ASN A 558 12.94 30.16 -53.73
CA ASN A 558 13.20 31.23 -54.71
C ASN A 558 13.56 30.60 -56.06
N ASN A 559 13.05 31.16 -57.16
CA ASN A 559 13.31 30.64 -58.50
C ASN A 559 14.62 31.19 -59.07
N GLY A 560 15.57 30.30 -59.36
CA GLY A 560 16.75 30.58 -60.17
C GLY A 560 17.07 29.36 -61.05
N ALA A 561 17.15 29.56 -62.37
CA ALA A 561 17.35 28.46 -63.31
C ALA A 561 18.85 28.18 -63.52
N MET A 562 19.33 27.02 -63.07
CA MET A 562 20.70 26.54 -63.31
C MET A 562 20.73 25.02 -63.54
N ASN A 563 21.58 24.57 -64.46
CA ASN A 563 21.89 23.16 -64.65
C ASN A 563 22.70 22.63 -63.45
N GLY A 564 22.50 21.37 -63.06
CA GLY A 564 23.03 20.85 -61.79
C GLY A 564 23.47 19.39 -61.83
N ILE A 565 24.40 19.07 -60.93
CA ILE A 565 24.81 17.69 -60.63
C ILE A 565 24.00 17.21 -59.43
N GLY A 566 23.29 16.10 -59.61
CA GLY A 566 22.51 15.44 -58.55
C GLY A 566 23.25 14.21 -58.01
N ILE A 567 23.41 14.14 -56.69
CA ILE A 567 23.88 12.94 -55.98
C ILE A 567 22.78 12.49 -55.02
N GLN A 568 22.26 11.28 -55.22
CA GLN A 568 21.22 10.69 -54.38
C GLN A 568 21.78 9.48 -53.62
N VAL A 569 21.76 9.55 -52.29
CA VAL A 569 22.23 8.49 -51.39
C VAL A 569 21.02 7.85 -50.69
N GLY A 570 20.72 6.62 -51.10
CA GLY A 570 19.72 5.75 -50.48
C GLY A 570 20.27 4.97 -49.29
N TYR A 571 19.46 4.84 -48.25
CA TYR A 571 19.65 4.00 -47.07
C TYR A 571 18.46 3.03 -46.97
N LYS A 572 18.71 1.72 -47.04
CA LYS A 572 17.75 0.68 -46.67
C LYS A 572 18.11 0.14 -45.29
N GLN A 573 17.21 0.28 -44.32
CA GLN A 573 17.28 -0.48 -43.07
C GLN A 573 16.55 -1.80 -43.27
N PHE A 574 17.22 -2.91 -43.00
CA PHE A 574 16.66 -4.26 -43.13
C PHE A 574 16.25 -4.78 -41.75
N PHE A 575 15.20 -5.59 -41.68
CA PHE A 575 14.68 -6.15 -40.43
C PHE A 575 15.19 -7.59 -40.14
N GLY A 576 16.14 -8.09 -40.95
CA GLY A 576 16.72 -9.43 -40.84
C GLY A 576 17.96 -9.52 -39.95
N GLN A 577 18.29 -10.73 -39.48
CA GLN A 577 19.43 -10.93 -38.56
C GLN A 577 20.81 -10.76 -39.21
N LYS A 578 20.91 -10.92 -40.54
CA LYS A 578 22.22 -11.01 -41.23
C LYS A 578 22.74 -9.69 -41.79
N ARG A 579 21.90 -8.68 -41.97
CA ARG A 579 22.28 -7.33 -42.44
C ARG A 579 21.41 -6.28 -41.75
N ARG A 580 22.04 -5.28 -41.13
CA ARG A 580 21.33 -4.21 -40.39
C ARG A 580 21.09 -2.94 -41.21
N TRP A 581 21.90 -2.71 -42.24
CA TRP A 581 21.85 -1.51 -43.08
C TRP A 581 22.44 -1.80 -44.46
N GLY A 582 22.09 -0.99 -45.45
CA GLY A 582 22.75 -0.93 -46.75
C GLY A 582 22.59 0.44 -47.38
N ALA A 583 23.67 0.93 -48.00
CA ALA A 583 23.69 2.19 -48.73
C ALA A 583 23.77 1.96 -50.24
N ARG A 584 23.15 2.85 -51.03
CA ARG A 584 23.27 2.90 -52.49
C ARG A 584 23.38 4.35 -52.93
N TYR A 585 24.32 4.67 -53.81
CA TYR A 585 24.46 6.00 -54.39
C TYR A 585 24.09 5.98 -55.88
N TYR A 586 23.52 7.09 -56.34
CA TYR A 586 23.31 7.42 -57.75
C TYR A 586 23.86 8.82 -58.00
N GLY A 587 24.57 8.99 -59.11
CA GLY A 587 24.93 10.31 -59.65
C GLY A 587 24.24 10.50 -60.99
N PHE A 588 23.63 11.65 -61.19
CA PHE A 588 23.03 12.05 -62.47
C PHE A 588 23.35 13.53 -62.77
N PHE A 589 23.33 13.88 -64.05
CA PHE A 589 23.71 15.18 -64.56
C PHE A 589 22.55 15.67 -65.42
N ASP A 590 21.93 16.79 -65.04
CA ASP A 590 20.72 17.28 -65.71
C ASP A 590 21.03 18.51 -66.56
N TYR A 591 20.47 18.52 -67.77
CA TYR A 591 20.63 19.57 -68.78
C TYR A 591 19.24 19.93 -69.31
N ASN A 592 18.70 21.05 -68.84
CA ASN A 592 17.37 21.50 -69.24
C ASN A 592 17.29 21.85 -70.74
N HIS A 593 16.08 21.67 -71.28
CA HIS A 593 15.56 22.28 -72.51
C HIS A 593 14.13 22.76 -72.25
#